data_AF-A0A810KXW1-F1
#
_entry.id   AF-A0A810KXW1-F1
#
_cell.length_a   1.000
_cell.length_b   1.000
_cell.length_c   1.000
_cell.angle_alpha   90.00
_cell.angle_beta   90.00
_cell.angle_gamma   90.00
#
_symmetry.space_group_name_H-M   'P 1'
#
loop_
_entity.id
_entity.type
_entity.pdbx_description
1 polymer ?
#
loop_
_entity_poly.entity_id
_entity_poly.type
_entity_poly.pdbx_seq_one_letter_code
_entity_poly.pdbx_strand_id
1 'polypeptide(L)'
;MSEIAQRHHKLAAEFDRRVVAVPDTAWDNASPCTGWTARDVLRHVLETSYRDMPAHVGLTVTIGSVDDDPVGSWRGARDQMQEILADPARAGLEYDGMFGRTSLQQTVAGFCLFDLLIHGWDIARATGGDETLPADEVHSTYEQAVGMGEMLRTDGVCGPAVPVPSDAPEQDRLLGLLGRDPRH
;
A
#
# COMPACT_ATOMS: atom_id res chain seq x y z
N MET A 1 -10.64 18.35 6.49
CA MET A 1 -9.96 17.04 6.38
C MET A 1 -8.49 17.25 6.68
N SER A 2 -7.88 16.38 7.49
CA SER A 2 -6.44 16.45 7.79
C SER A 2 -5.60 16.24 6.52
N GLU A 3 -4.32 16.62 6.57
CA GLU A 3 -3.36 16.36 5.48
C GLU A 3 -3.27 14.87 5.16
N ILE A 4 -3.27 14.01 6.19
CA ILE A 4 -3.23 12.55 6.05
C ILE A 4 -4.48 12.03 5.33
N ALA A 5 -5.67 12.54 5.67
CA ALA A 5 -6.90 12.16 4.98
C ALA A 5 -6.90 12.59 3.49
N GLN A 6 -6.25 13.71 3.16
CA GLN A 6 -6.09 14.18 1.77
C GLN A 6 -5.07 13.32 1.00
N ARG A 7 -3.93 12.99 1.62
CA ARG A 7 -2.92 12.11 1.01
C ARG A 7 -3.45 10.70 0.81
N HIS A 8 -4.21 10.17 1.77
CA HIS A 8 -4.96 8.91 1.61
C HIS A 8 -5.92 8.98 0.43
N HIS A 9 -6.75 10.03 0.34
CA HIS A 9 -7.68 10.19 -0.78
C HIS A 9 -6.97 10.17 -2.15
N LYS A 10 -5.84 10.89 -2.27
CA LYS A 10 -5.01 10.93 -3.49
C LYS A 10 -4.47 9.54 -3.85
N LEU A 11 -3.79 8.88 -2.92
CA LEU A 11 -3.19 7.56 -3.18
C LEU A 11 -4.23 6.46 -3.37
N ALA A 12 -5.37 6.54 -2.69
CA ALA A 12 -6.48 5.63 -2.89
C ALA A 12 -7.13 5.80 -4.27
N ALA A 13 -7.17 7.01 -4.82
CA ALA A 13 -7.60 7.22 -6.19
C ALA A 13 -6.61 6.56 -7.18
N GLU A 14 -5.31 6.70 -6.95
CA GLU A 14 -4.27 6.05 -7.75
C GLU A 14 -4.33 4.52 -7.72
N PHE A 15 -4.62 3.95 -6.57
CA PHE A 15 -4.82 2.51 -6.40
C PHE A 15 -6.13 2.05 -7.04
N ASP A 16 -7.23 2.82 -6.91
CA ASP A 16 -8.51 2.52 -7.58
C ASP A 16 -8.35 2.47 -9.09
N ARG A 17 -7.61 3.41 -9.69
CA ARG A 17 -7.35 3.41 -11.14
C ARG A 17 -6.70 2.10 -11.59
N ARG A 18 -5.82 1.52 -10.78
CA ARG A 18 -5.10 0.28 -11.08
C ARG A 18 -5.99 -0.95 -10.86
N VAL A 19 -6.65 -1.04 -9.71
CA VAL A 19 -7.57 -2.15 -9.37
C VAL A 19 -8.72 -2.26 -10.39
N VAL A 20 -9.30 -1.14 -10.80
CA VAL A 20 -10.41 -1.12 -11.78
C VAL A 20 -9.93 -1.46 -13.19
N ALA A 21 -8.65 -1.22 -13.50
CA ALA A 21 -8.08 -1.54 -14.81
C ALA A 21 -7.68 -3.02 -14.94
N VAL A 22 -7.68 -3.80 -13.86
CA VAL A 22 -7.33 -5.22 -13.91
C VAL A 22 -8.41 -6.00 -14.68
N PRO A 23 -8.06 -6.69 -15.78
CA PRO A 23 -8.98 -7.62 -16.43
C PRO A 23 -9.33 -8.79 -15.48
N ASP A 24 -10.57 -9.26 -15.51
CA ASP A 24 -11.02 -10.38 -14.66
C ASP A 24 -10.11 -11.63 -14.77
N THR A 25 -9.53 -11.85 -15.95
CA THR A 25 -8.62 -12.97 -16.24
C THR A 25 -7.19 -12.80 -15.74
N ALA A 26 -6.83 -11.64 -15.20
CA ALA A 26 -5.45 -11.29 -14.83
C ALA A 26 -5.19 -11.28 -13.32
N TRP A 27 -6.24 -11.43 -12.49
CA TRP A 27 -6.10 -11.45 -11.03
C TRP A 27 -5.19 -12.57 -10.51
N ASP A 28 -5.13 -13.70 -11.22
CA ASP A 28 -4.34 -14.86 -10.82
C ASP A 28 -2.92 -14.84 -11.45
N ASN A 29 -2.55 -13.75 -12.15
CA ASN A 29 -1.18 -13.56 -12.63
C ASN A 29 -0.23 -13.40 -11.45
N ALA A 30 0.98 -13.96 -11.58
CA ALA A 30 2.04 -13.77 -10.60
C ALA A 30 2.43 -12.29 -10.47
N SER A 31 2.53 -11.83 -9.23
CA SER A 31 3.03 -10.50 -8.89
C SER A 31 4.53 -10.52 -8.59
N PRO A 32 5.17 -9.34 -8.49
CA PRO A 32 6.54 -9.23 -7.99
C PRO A 32 6.71 -9.71 -6.54
N CYS A 33 5.65 -9.74 -5.73
CA CYS A 33 5.65 -10.37 -4.42
C CYS A 33 5.75 -11.90 -4.59
N THR A 34 6.86 -12.49 -4.15
CA THR A 34 7.16 -13.92 -4.40
C THR A 34 6.05 -14.83 -3.86
N GLY A 35 5.48 -15.64 -4.75
CA GLY A 35 4.42 -16.59 -4.41
C GLY A 35 3.02 -15.98 -4.34
N TRP A 36 2.86 -14.69 -4.64
CA TRP A 36 1.57 -14.00 -4.59
C TRP A 36 1.10 -13.67 -6.01
N THR A 37 -0.19 -13.83 -6.23
CA THR A 37 -0.90 -13.30 -7.39
C THR A 37 -1.28 -11.82 -7.20
N ALA A 38 -1.72 -11.14 -8.25
CA ALA A 38 -2.31 -9.79 -8.12
C ALA A 38 -3.48 -9.76 -7.12
N ARG A 39 -4.27 -10.84 -7.06
CA ARG A 39 -5.36 -11.02 -6.09
C ARG A 39 -4.85 -11.10 -4.66
N ASP A 40 -3.77 -11.83 -4.44
CA ASP A 40 -3.15 -11.95 -3.11
C ASP A 40 -2.58 -10.61 -2.64
N VAL A 41 -2.00 -9.81 -3.54
CA VAL A 41 -1.56 -8.44 -3.25
C VAL A 41 -2.73 -7.57 -2.80
N LEU A 42 -3.86 -7.58 -3.53
CA LEU A 42 -5.04 -6.82 -3.13
C LEU A 42 -5.59 -7.30 -1.77
N ARG A 43 -5.66 -8.61 -1.56
CA ARG A 43 -6.09 -9.20 -0.28
C ARG A 43 -5.19 -8.72 0.85
N HIS A 44 -3.88 -8.76 0.67
CA HIS A 44 -2.92 -8.28 1.66
C HIS A 44 -3.20 -6.82 2.05
N VAL A 45 -3.28 -5.91 1.08
CA VAL A 45 -3.56 -4.49 1.33
C VAL A 45 -4.85 -4.31 2.13
N LEU A 46 -5.92 -5.02 1.74
CA LEU A 46 -7.19 -4.94 2.43
C LEU A 46 -7.07 -5.44 3.87
N GLU A 47 -6.48 -6.60 4.09
CA GLU A 47 -6.39 -7.20 5.41
C GLU A 47 -5.47 -6.40 6.34
N THR A 48 -4.26 -6.07 5.91
CA THR A 48 -3.28 -5.37 6.77
C THR A 48 -3.65 -3.91 6.97
N SER A 49 -3.74 -3.15 5.88
CA SER A 49 -3.86 -1.69 5.93
C SER A 49 -5.28 -1.22 6.24
N TYR A 50 -6.31 -1.98 5.83
CA TYR A 50 -7.71 -1.55 5.98
C TYR A 50 -8.45 -2.25 7.12
N ARG A 51 -8.25 -3.55 7.39
CA ARG A 51 -8.91 -4.24 8.52
C ARG A 51 -8.09 -4.16 9.80
N ASP A 52 -6.83 -4.57 9.76
CA ASP A 52 -6.04 -4.80 10.98
C ASP A 52 -5.58 -3.47 11.62
N MET A 53 -5.14 -2.50 10.82
CA MET A 53 -4.67 -1.21 11.37
C MET A 53 -5.77 -0.44 12.14
N PRO A 54 -7.01 -0.28 11.64
CA PRO A 54 -8.09 0.32 12.43
C PRO A 54 -8.49 -0.52 13.66
N ALA A 55 -8.34 -1.84 13.62
CA ALA A 55 -8.70 -2.71 14.73
C ALA A 55 -7.85 -2.46 15.98
N HIS A 56 -6.61 -1.98 15.83
CA HIS A 56 -5.75 -1.59 16.97
C HIS A 56 -6.36 -0.49 17.85
N VAL A 57 -7.25 0.34 17.29
CA VAL A 57 -7.96 1.39 18.02
C VAL A 57 -9.45 1.07 18.22
N GLY A 58 -9.84 -0.20 18.03
CA GLY A 58 -11.21 -0.66 18.22
C GLY A 58 -12.19 -0.22 17.12
N LEU A 59 -11.69 0.23 15.96
CA LEU A 59 -12.51 0.53 14.79
C LEU A 59 -12.58 -0.70 13.87
N THR A 60 -13.63 -0.79 13.07
CA THR A 60 -13.84 -1.92 12.17
C THR A 60 -14.05 -1.41 10.75
N VAL A 61 -13.34 -2.04 9.81
CA VAL A 61 -13.57 -1.90 8.36
C VAL A 61 -13.99 -3.27 7.84
N THR A 62 -15.15 -3.32 7.20
CA THR A 62 -15.66 -4.55 6.59
C THR A 62 -15.04 -4.72 5.21
N ILE A 63 -14.48 -5.90 4.95
CA ILE A 63 -13.90 -6.28 3.65
C ILE A 63 -14.82 -7.31 3.00
N GLY A 64 -15.14 -7.11 1.72
CA GLY A 64 -15.91 -8.06 0.92
C GLY A 64 -15.08 -9.25 0.45
N SER A 65 -15.67 -10.11 -0.38
CA SER A 65 -14.93 -11.23 -0.98
C SER A 65 -14.02 -10.72 -2.10
N VAL A 66 -12.70 -10.80 -1.89
CA VAL A 66 -11.70 -10.48 -2.93
C VAL A 66 -11.70 -11.53 -4.05
N ASP A 67 -12.20 -12.73 -3.78
CA ASP A 67 -12.32 -13.78 -4.80
C ASP A 67 -13.49 -13.51 -5.75
N ASP A 68 -14.63 -13.08 -5.20
CA ASP A 68 -15.86 -12.88 -5.97
C ASP A 68 -15.97 -11.47 -6.57
N ASP A 69 -15.56 -10.43 -5.84
CA ASP A 69 -15.65 -9.03 -6.26
C ASP A 69 -14.46 -8.21 -5.73
N PRO A 70 -13.26 -8.34 -6.35
CA PRO A 70 -12.06 -7.61 -5.95
C PRO A 70 -12.28 -6.09 -5.91
N VAL A 71 -12.93 -5.54 -6.93
CA VAL A 71 -13.13 -4.09 -7.10
C VAL A 71 -14.13 -3.55 -6.08
N GLY A 72 -15.25 -4.25 -5.85
CA GLY A 72 -16.22 -3.87 -4.84
C GLY A 72 -15.67 -4.00 -3.42
N SER A 73 -14.89 -5.06 -3.15
CA SER A 73 -14.21 -5.23 -1.86
C SER A 73 -13.23 -4.08 -1.59
N TRP A 74 -12.43 -3.70 -2.58
CA TRP A 74 -11.55 -2.54 -2.52
C TRP A 74 -12.30 -1.24 -2.22
N ARG A 75 -13.30 -0.90 -3.03
CA ARG A 75 -14.03 0.37 -2.91
C ARG A 75 -14.77 0.49 -1.58
N GLY A 76 -15.39 -0.61 -1.12
CA GLY A 76 -16.06 -0.64 0.18
C GLY A 76 -15.10 -0.36 1.34
N ALA A 77 -13.92 -0.99 1.35
CA ALA A 77 -12.91 -0.75 2.39
C ALA A 77 -12.32 0.67 2.30
N ARG A 78 -12.02 1.13 1.08
CA ARG A 78 -11.52 2.49 0.81
C ARG A 78 -12.44 3.56 1.38
N ASP A 79 -13.73 3.46 1.10
CA ASP A 79 -14.70 4.48 1.49
C ASP A 79 -14.87 4.51 3.03
N GLN A 80 -14.93 3.34 3.68
CA GLN A 80 -14.95 3.24 5.15
C GLN A 80 -13.71 3.86 5.80
N MET A 81 -12.51 3.57 5.29
CA MET A 81 -11.26 4.15 5.81
C MET A 81 -11.25 5.67 5.61
N GLN A 82 -11.70 6.17 4.46
CA GLN A 82 -11.78 7.60 4.19
C GLN A 82 -12.73 8.30 5.18
N GLU A 83 -13.87 7.69 5.53
CA GLU A 83 -14.80 8.21 6.54
C GLU A 83 -14.18 8.23 7.95
N ILE A 84 -13.40 7.21 8.31
CA ILE A 84 -12.65 7.16 9.58
C ILE A 84 -11.64 8.32 9.63
N LEU A 85 -10.86 8.50 8.56
CA LEU A 85 -9.81 9.53 8.49
C LEU A 85 -10.37 10.96 8.38
N ALA A 86 -11.59 11.12 7.87
CA ALA A 86 -12.27 12.41 7.81
C ALA A 86 -12.71 12.92 9.20
N ASP A 87 -12.83 12.04 10.19
CA ASP A 87 -13.19 12.38 11.57
C ASP A 87 -11.95 12.43 12.48
N PRO A 88 -11.51 13.62 12.92
CA PRO A 88 -10.32 13.76 13.75
C PRO A 88 -10.37 12.99 15.07
N ALA A 89 -11.57 12.77 15.63
CA ALA A 89 -11.70 12.03 16.89
C ALA A 89 -11.44 10.54 16.70
N ARG A 90 -11.81 9.98 15.53
CA ARG A 90 -11.51 8.59 15.16
C ARG A 90 -10.08 8.42 14.66
N ALA A 91 -9.64 9.30 13.77
CA ALA A 91 -8.29 9.29 13.20
C ALA A 91 -7.19 9.53 14.25
N GLY A 92 -7.50 10.30 15.29
CA GLY A 92 -6.60 10.59 16.40
C GLY A 92 -6.58 9.55 17.52
N LEU A 93 -7.37 8.47 17.44
CA LEU A 93 -7.30 7.40 18.42
C LEU A 93 -5.90 6.79 18.44
N GLU A 94 -5.41 6.50 19.63
CA GLU A 94 -4.05 6.07 19.87
C GLU A 94 -3.97 4.67 20.47
N TYR A 95 -2.89 3.98 20.15
CA TYR A 95 -2.58 2.64 20.64
C TYR A 95 -1.06 2.47 20.78
N ASP A 96 -0.65 1.40 21.47
CA ASP A 96 0.76 1.05 21.61
C ASP A 96 1.16 0.14 20.45
N GLY A 97 1.87 0.70 19.47
CA GLY A 97 2.34 0.01 18.28
C GLY A 97 3.73 -0.59 18.45
N MET A 98 4.20 -1.29 17.41
CA MET A 98 5.51 -1.96 17.39
C MET A 98 6.69 -1.01 17.68
N PHE A 99 6.57 0.25 17.26
CA PHE A 99 7.61 1.28 17.41
C PHE A 99 7.29 2.29 18.52
N GLY A 100 6.37 1.94 19.42
CA GLY A 100 5.91 2.80 20.51
C GLY A 100 4.52 3.39 20.30
N ARG A 101 4.16 4.35 21.15
CA ARG A 101 2.85 5.02 21.12
C ARG A 101 2.65 5.73 19.78
N THR A 102 1.53 5.47 19.13
CA THR A 102 1.14 6.11 17.86
C THR A 102 -0.37 6.37 17.80
N SER A 103 -0.82 7.10 16.79
CA SER A 103 -2.24 7.26 16.45
C SER A 103 -2.56 6.59 15.13
N LEU A 104 -3.84 6.26 14.89
CA LEU A 104 -4.29 5.64 13.64
C LEU A 104 -3.84 6.45 12.41
N GLN A 105 -4.03 7.77 12.42
CA GLN A 105 -3.60 8.61 11.30
C GLN A 105 -2.09 8.56 11.06
N GLN A 106 -1.27 8.49 12.12
CA GLN A 106 0.19 8.39 11.97
C GLN A 106 0.61 7.03 11.42
N THR A 107 -0.05 5.95 11.86
CA THR A 107 0.12 4.61 11.26
C THR A 107 -0.29 4.62 9.78
N VAL A 108 -1.40 5.26 9.43
CA VAL A 108 -1.81 5.39 8.01
C VAL A 108 -0.74 6.11 7.22
N ALA A 109 -0.26 7.26 7.69
CA ALA A 109 0.76 8.05 7.02
C ALA A 109 2.10 7.32 6.87
N GLY A 110 2.48 6.53 7.88
CA GLY A 110 3.78 5.85 7.95
C GLY A 110 3.80 4.44 7.37
N PHE A 111 2.66 3.77 7.21
CA PHE A 111 2.59 2.38 6.77
C PHE A 111 1.54 2.17 5.68
N CYS A 112 0.27 2.49 5.92
CA CYS A 112 -0.79 2.18 4.96
C CYS A 112 -0.61 2.89 3.61
N LEU A 113 -0.12 4.13 3.61
CA LEU A 113 0.15 4.88 2.37
C LEU A 113 1.35 4.34 1.61
N PHE A 114 2.37 3.84 2.31
CA PHE A 114 3.50 3.14 1.73
C PHE A 114 3.03 1.86 1.04
N ASP A 115 2.28 1.01 1.75
CA ASP A 115 1.68 -0.21 1.21
C ASP A 115 0.87 0.09 -0.04
N LEU A 116 0.00 1.10 0.02
CA LEU A 116 -0.90 1.45 -1.07
C LEU A 116 -0.15 1.88 -2.34
N LEU A 117 0.91 2.68 -2.19
CA LEU A 117 1.73 3.13 -3.32
C LEU A 117 2.44 1.94 -3.98
N ILE A 118 3.13 1.14 -3.18
CA ILE A 118 4.01 0.08 -3.67
C ILE A 118 3.20 -1.10 -4.20
N HIS A 119 2.15 -1.52 -3.50
CA HIS A 119 1.28 -2.60 -3.99
C HIS A 119 0.39 -2.17 -5.16
N GLY A 120 0.14 -0.86 -5.33
CA GLY A 120 -0.43 -0.35 -6.57
C GLY A 120 0.48 -0.66 -7.76
N TRP A 121 1.78 -0.42 -7.62
CA TRP A 121 2.75 -0.81 -8.63
C TRP A 121 2.80 -2.33 -8.85
N ASP A 122 2.77 -3.14 -7.78
CA ASP A 122 2.80 -4.60 -7.89
C ASP A 122 1.60 -5.14 -8.70
N ILE A 123 0.39 -4.60 -8.47
CA ILE A 123 -0.81 -4.94 -9.24
C ILE A 123 -0.63 -4.52 -10.71
N ALA A 124 -0.21 -3.28 -10.95
CA ALA A 124 0.00 -2.79 -12.31
C ALA A 124 0.99 -3.66 -13.10
N ARG A 125 2.12 -4.02 -12.48
CA ARG A 125 3.12 -4.92 -13.07
C ARG A 125 2.55 -6.30 -13.37
N ALA A 126 1.83 -6.91 -12.43
CA ALA A 126 1.25 -8.24 -12.58
C ALA A 126 0.20 -8.33 -13.72
N THR A 127 -0.47 -7.21 -14.02
CA THR A 127 -1.61 -7.17 -14.95
C THR A 127 -1.32 -6.39 -16.24
N GLY A 128 -0.09 -5.90 -16.44
CA GLY A 128 0.30 -5.11 -17.60
C GLY A 128 -0.35 -3.71 -17.67
N GLY A 129 -0.64 -3.12 -16.50
CA GLY A 129 -1.25 -1.79 -16.35
C GLY A 129 -0.25 -0.63 -16.32
N ASP A 130 -0.72 0.55 -15.92
CA ASP A 130 0.12 1.75 -15.77
C ASP A 130 0.93 1.71 -14.46
N GLU A 131 2.23 1.49 -14.61
CA GLU A 131 3.19 1.40 -13.52
C GLU A 131 3.72 2.77 -13.06
N THR A 132 3.28 3.88 -13.66
CA THR A 132 3.79 5.22 -13.34
C THR A 132 3.30 5.69 -11.97
N LEU A 133 4.19 5.79 -10.99
CA LEU A 133 3.86 6.31 -9.66
C LEU A 133 3.95 7.85 -9.61
N PRO A 134 3.16 8.52 -8.76
CA PRO A 134 3.29 9.96 -8.54
C PRO A 134 4.69 10.30 -8.00
N ALA A 135 5.41 11.19 -8.68
CA ALA A 135 6.81 11.47 -8.38
C ALA A 135 7.06 11.99 -6.95
N ASP A 136 6.13 12.77 -6.40
CA ASP A 136 6.21 13.27 -5.01
C ASP A 136 6.05 12.15 -3.96
N GLU A 137 5.21 11.17 -4.27
CA GLU A 137 5.03 9.98 -3.42
C GLU A 137 6.21 9.02 -3.55
N VAL A 138 6.80 8.88 -4.74
CA VAL A 138 8.04 8.12 -4.96
C VAL A 138 9.17 8.71 -4.09
N HIS A 139 9.38 10.02 -4.17
CA HIS A 139 10.44 10.68 -3.41
C HIS A 139 10.27 10.50 -1.90
N SER A 140 9.09 10.81 -1.36
CA SER A 140 8.82 10.68 0.08
C SER A 140 8.91 9.23 0.58
N THR A 141 8.45 8.27 -0.22
CA THR A 141 8.53 6.84 0.11
C THR A 141 9.98 6.34 0.05
N TYR A 142 10.79 6.88 -0.88
CA TYR A 142 12.22 6.58 -0.95
C TYR A 142 12.96 7.07 0.31
N GLU A 143 12.72 8.31 0.73
CA GLU A 143 13.30 8.84 1.98
C GLU A 143 12.88 8.01 3.20
N GLN A 144 11.59 7.62 3.26
CA GLN A 144 11.08 6.75 4.32
C GLN A 144 11.78 5.38 4.32
N ALA A 145 11.89 4.72 3.16
CA ALA A 145 12.54 3.43 3.02
C ALA A 145 14.01 3.48 3.43
N VAL A 146 14.74 4.53 3.03
CA VAL A 146 16.12 4.77 3.47
C VAL A 146 16.20 4.93 5.00
N GLY A 147 15.26 5.68 5.59
CA GLY A 147 15.19 5.87 7.04
C GLY A 147 14.89 4.60 7.83
N MET A 148 14.15 3.65 7.26
CA MET A 148 13.87 2.35 7.88
C MET A 148 15.11 1.44 7.91
N GLY A 149 16.01 1.56 6.94
CA GLY A 149 17.29 0.84 6.91
C GLY A 149 17.11 -0.68 7.02
N GLU A 150 17.82 -1.29 7.97
CA GLU A 150 17.78 -2.75 8.22
C GLU A 150 16.38 -3.26 8.61
N MET A 151 15.47 -2.41 9.11
CA MET A 151 14.11 -2.84 9.44
C MET A 151 13.35 -3.37 8.22
N LEU A 152 13.64 -2.84 7.03
CA LEU A 152 13.07 -3.35 5.77
C LEU A 152 13.45 -4.80 5.49
N ARG A 153 14.54 -5.30 6.07
CA ARG A 153 15.06 -6.66 5.87
C ARG A 153 14.58 -7.64 6.93
N THR A 154 13.71 -7.21 7.82
CA THR A 154 13.01 -8.11 8.73
C THR A 154 12.11 -9.04 7.92
N ASP A 155 12.09 -10.32 8.29
CA ASP A 155 11.25 -11.32 7.64
C ASP A 155 9.79 -10.84 7.55
N GLY A 156 9.23 -10.86 6.34
CA GLY A 156 7.85 -10.43 6.07
C GLY A 156 7.66 -8.95 5.75
N VAL A 157 8.72 -8.12 5.74
CA VAL A 157 8.64 -6.69 5.37
C VAL A 157 8.98 -6.47 3.89
N CYS A 158 10.26 -6.59 3.52
CA CYS A 158 10.71 -6.52 2.13
C CYS A 158 11.78 -7.59 1.85
N GLY A 159 11.80 -8.10 0.62
CA GLY A 159 12.85 -8.99 0.16
C GLY A 159 14.22 -8.30 0.08
N PRO A 160 15.28 -9.04 -0.25
CA PRO A 160 16.59 -8.45 -0.53
C PRO A 160 16.50 -7.39 -1.63
N ALA A 161 17.21 -6.27 -1.47
CA ALA A 161 17.24 -5.25 -2.52
C ALA A 161 17.76 -5.82 -3.84
N VAL A 162 17.14 -5.37 -4.92
CA VAL A 162 17.57 -5.62 -6.29
C VAL A 162 18.51 -4.50 -6.73
N PRO A 163 19.71 -4.82 -7.23
CA PRO A 163 20.63 -3.80 -7.73
C PRO A 163 20.05 -3.04 -8.93
N VAL A 164 19.99 -1.72 -8.81
CA VAL A 164 19.56 -0.79 -9.85
C VAL A 164 20.67 0.26 -10.06
N PRO A 165 20.96 0.69 -11.30
CA PRO A 165 21.95 1.74 -11.55
C PRO A 165 21.68 3.02 -10.74
N SER A 166 22.74 3.68 -10.28
CA SER A 166 22.60 4.89 -9.45
C SER A 166 21.98 6.08 -10.20
N ASP A 167 22.07 6.07 -11.52
CA ASP A 167 21.50 7.05 -12.45
C ASP A 167 20.13 6.64 -13.01
N ALA A 168 19.57 5.50 -12.57
CA ALA A 168 18.21 5.10 -12.92
C ALA A 168 17.16 6.09 -12.35
N PRO A 169 15.95 6.13 -12.94
CA PRO A 169 14.82 6.87 -12.37
C PRO A 169 14.62 6.58 -10.88
N GLU A 170 14.16 7.57 -10.12
CA GLU A 170 13.98 7.43 -8.67
C GLU A 170 12.98 6.33 -8.30
N GLN A 171 11.94 6.15 -9.10
CA GLN A 171 10.99 5.04 -8.96
C GLN A 171 11.71 3.68 -9.03
N ASP A 172 12.59 3.47 -10.01
CA ASP A 172 13.33 2.22 -10.16
C ASP A 172 14.24 1.98 -8.96
N ARG A 173 14.88 3.03 -8.45
CA ARG A 173 15.73 2.95 -7.27
C ARG A 173 14.94 2.63 -6.00
N LEU A 174 13.75 3.21 -5.84
CA LEU A 174 12.80 2.87 -4.77
C LEU A 174 12.40 1.40 -4.86
N LEU A 175 11.95 0.95 -6.02
CA LEU A 175 11.53 -0.43 -6.25
C LEU A 175 12.68 -1.41 -5.95
N GLY A 176 13.87 -1.13 -6.46
CA GLY A 176 15.08 -1.91 -6.20
C GLY A 176 15.41 -1.98 -4.71
N LEU A 177 15.32 -0.86 -3.98
CA LEU A 177 15.51 -0.82 -2.52
C LEU A 177 14.53 -1.72 -1.78
N LEU A 178 13.29 -1.81 -2.28
CA LEU A 178 12.21 -2.63 -1.72
C LEU A 178 12.15 -4.06 -2.29
N GLY A 179 13.20 -4.49 -2.99
CA GLY A 179 13.36 -5.86 -3.49
C GLY A 179 12.54 -6.20 -4.75
N ARG A 180 12.08 -5.20 -5.49
CA ARG A 180 11.37 -5.35 -6.77
C ARG A 180 12.34 -5.10 -7.92
N ASP A 181 12.28 -5.91 -8.98
CA ASP A 181 13.04 -5.63 -10.21
C ASP A 181 12.17 -4.81 -11.19
N PRO A 182 12.46 -3.53 -11.42
CA PRO A 182 11.69 -2.71 -12.35
C PRO A 182 11.85 -3.14 -13.81
N ARG A 183 12.84 -3.98 -14.14
CA ARG A 183 13.18 -4.39 -15.52
C ARG A 183 12.59 -5.75 -15.93
N HIS A 184 11.95 -6.46 -15.00
CA HIS A 184 11.48 -7.84 -15.18
C HIS A 184 10.01 -8.01 -14.83
#